data_AF-A0AAD5QE75-F1
#
_entry.id   AF-A0AAD5QE75-F1
#
_cell.length_a   1.000
_cell.length_b   1.000
_cell.length_c   1.000
_cell.angle_alpha   90.00
_cell.angle_beta   90.00
_cell.angle_gamma   90.00
#
_symmetry.space_group_name_H-M   'P 1'
#
loop_
_entity.id
_entity.type
_entity.pdbx_description
1 polymer ?
#
loop_
_entity_poly.entity_id
_entity_poly.type
_entity_poly.pdbx_seq_one_letter_code
_entity_poly.pdbx_strand_id
1 'polypeptide(L)'
;MSASEFANAVCTRVDRNTLTTNCFSACGSKFPLCVNYAARPSNESLKEGDGNYYYQGCAYTKMKTCVSEVGPNACELQCLQAKNEKNEEWIMDVAPPQADRAETSLFLYVDKLKLPPSLRHLKIVGTTELTRKVPLAFASDAFASGSGLQNMTILDVSVESINNNIFPTNLTRLVIQRTQLKVFEPLGNRRLPELRSLDLSENSLEAIPPVVFELESLKELHLQHNSIKDAYLTSSQVSFLRKLDVLDLKVSDDPAENCETALNVTPVIAQLRHPQLLSVLGLMWEDMHTMSVVSEFMNRGTLEEFLLAPDNGLTWRNFKKKAAHDITYDPSMRPSAQYVTAMLQHLP
;
A
#
# COMPACT_ATOMS: atom_id res chain seq x y z
N MET A 1 -7.62 25.83 -19.65
CA MET A 1 -7.48 27.10 -18.91
C MET A 1 -6.30 27.86 -19.51
N SER A 2 -6.53 29.09 -19.97
CA SER A 2 -5.57 29.94 -20.70
C SER A 2 -4.45 30.48 -19.81
N ALA A 3 -3.34 30.87 -20.42
CA ALA A 3 -2.15 31.44 -19.76
C ALA A 3 -2.41 32.75 -18.95
N SER A 4 -3.64 33.25 -18.94
CA SER A 4 -4.06 34.52 -18.32
C SER A 4 -4.44 34.42 -16.83
N GLU A 5 -4.69 33.23 -16.27
CA GLU A 5 -5.05 33.09 -14.85
C GLU A 5 -3.85 33.08 -13.90
N PHE A 6 -2.63 32.83 -14.41
CA PHE A 6 -1.41 32.80 -13.61
C PHE A 6 -0.65 34.13 -13.57
N ALA A 7 -0.99 35.08 -14.43
CA ALA A 7 -0.33 36.39 -14.49
C ALA A 7 -0.57 37.25 -13.24
N ASN A 8 -1.59 36.92 -12.43
CA ASN A 8 -1.95 37.65 -11.20
C ASN A 8 -1.94 36.77 -9.92
N ALA A 9 -1.39 35.55 -9.99
CA ALA A 9 -1.33 34.71 -8.80
C ALA A 9 -0.31 35.30 -7.80
N VAL A 10 -0.81 35.82 -6.68
CA VAL A 10 0.03 36.31 -5.59
C VAL A 10 0.48 35.11 -4.76
N CYS A 11 1.79 34.92 -4.62
CA CYS A 11 2.29 33.91 -3.70
C CYS A 11 1.89 34.26 -2.27
N THR A 12 1.23 33.35 -1.58
CA THR A 12 0.96 33.42 -0.14
C THR A 12 1.86 32.44 0.59
N ARG A 13 2.29 32.82 1.79
CA ARG A 13 3.04 31.91 2.66
C ARG A 13 2.12 30.78 3.08
N VAL A 14 2.56 29.56 2.83
CA VAL A 14 1.85 28.33 3.19
C VAL A 14 2.14 27.97 4.65
N ASP A 15 1.24 27.21 5.26
CA ASP A 15 1.42 26.71 6.62
C ASP A 15 2.44 25.57 6.71
N ARG A 16 2.65 24.84 5.59
CA ARG A 16 3.57 23.71 5.47
C ARG A 16 4.25 23.72 4.11
N ASN A 17 5.48 23.22 4.03
CA ASN A 17 6.19 23.10 2.76
C ASN A 17 5.34 22.35 1.74
N THR A 18 5.02 23.02 0.64
CA THR A 18 4.01 22.55 -0.32
C THR A 18 4.64 22.35 -1.69
N LEU A 19 4.62 21.11 -2.18
CA LEU A 19 4.95 20.78 -3.55
C LEU A 19 3.78 21.17 -4.47
N THR A 20 4.05 22.00 -5.47
CA THR A 20 3.04 22.48 -6.41
C THR A 20 3.64 22.73 -7.79
N THR A 21 2.75 22.95 -8.77
CA THR A 21 3.13 23.47 -10.08
C THR A 21 2.79 24.94 -10.26
N ASN A 22 2.16 25.57 -9.26
CA ASN A 22 1.95 27.00 -9.24
C ASN A 22 3.21 27.72 -8.73
N CYS A 23 4.21 27.85 -9.61
CA CYS A 23 5.50 28.43 -9.25
C CYS A 23 5.59 29.94 -9.49
N PHE A 24 4.45 30.64 -9.63
CA PHE A 24 4.37 32.11 -9.73
C PHE A 24 5.34 32.73 -10.76
N SER A 25 5.55 32.04 -11.87
CA SER A 25 6.51 32.42 -12.93
C SER A 25 8.00 32.44 -12.51
N ALA A 26 8.33 31.97 -11.30
CA ALA A 26 9.70 31.92 -10.78
C ALA A 26 10.53 30.77 -11.38
N CYS A 27 9.88 29.64 -11.72
CA CYS A 27 10.56 28.46 -12.27
C CYS A 27 10.36 28.38 -13.79
N GLY A 28 11.44 28.52 -14.56
CA GLY A 28 11.44 28.63 -16.03
C GLY A 28 11.21 27.34 -16.81
N SER A 29 10.08 26.64 -16.59
CA SER A 29 9.69 25.42 -17.31
C SER A 29 8.25 25.49 -17.82
N LYS A 30 7.94 24.72 -18.88
CA LYS A 30 6.56 24.54 -19.38
C LYS A 30 5.67 23.81 -18.36
N PHE A 31 6.26 22.91 -17.57
CA PHE A 31 5.63 22.21 -16.46
C PHE A 31 6.49 22.44 -15.21
N PRO A 32 6.44 23.64 -14.61
CA PRO A 32 7.31 23.96 -13.50
C PRO A 32 6.86 23.17 -12.27
N LEU A 33 7.83 22.57 -11.58
CA LEU A 33 7.62 21.93 -10.30
C LEU A 33 8.43 22.70 -9.26
N CYS A 34 7.80 23.03 -8.14
CA CYS A 34 8.47 23.75 -7.07
C CYS A 34 7.91 23.40 -5.70
N VAL A 35 8.73 23.63 -4.69
CA VAL A 35 8.30 23.60 -3.29
C VAL A 35 8.21 25.04 -2.79
N ASN A 36 7.02 25.44 -2.34
CA ASN A 36 6.80 26.68 -1.59
C ASN A 36 7.05 26.41 -0.12
N TYR A 37 8.08 27.01 0.45
CA TYR A 37 8.43 26.81 1.85
C TYR A 37 7.52 27.61 2.77
N ALA A 38 7.11 26.98 3.87
CA ALA A 38 6.36 27.69 4.88
C ALA A 38 7.26 28.70 5.60
N ALA A 39 6.62 29.76 6.10
CA ALA A 39 7.34 30.72 6.93
C ALA A 39 7.81 30.05 8.22
N ARG A 40 8.89 30.58 8.80
CA ARG A 40 9.26 30.23 10.17
C ARG A 40 8.03 30.44 11.07
N PRO A 41 7.59 29.41 11.81
CA PRO A 41 6.42 29.54 12.67
C PRO A 41 6.67 30.66 13.69
N SER A 42 5.67 31.52 13.89
CA SER A 42 5.71 32.62 14.85
C SER A 42 5.62 32.14 16.30
N ASN A 43 5.04 30.96 16.52
CA ASN A 43 4.87 30.34 17.83
C ASN A 43 5.86 29.18 18.01
N GLU A 44 6.62 29.17 19.10
CA GLU A 44 7.56 28.09 19.40
C GLU A 44 6.87 26.75 19.67
N SER A 45 5.60 26.73 20.09
CA SER A 45 4.85 25.46 20.25
C SER A 45 4.42 24.84 18.92
N LEU A 46 4.41 25.60 17.82
CA LEU A 46 4.29 25.04 16.46
C LEU A 46 5.59 24.38 15.99
N LYS A 47 6.67 24.46 16.79
CA LYS A 47 7.87 23.64 16.61
C LYS A 47 7.66 22.20 17.12
N GLU A 48 6.62 21.93 17.90
CA GLU A 48 6.44 20.62 18.52
C GLU A 48 5.82 19.61 17.56
N GLY A 49 6.61 18.57 17.30
CA GLY A 49 6.35 17.52 16.31
C GLY A 49 7.61 17.21 15.49
N ASP A 50 8.66 16.73 16.15
CA ASP A 50 9.59 15.76 15.55
C ASP A 50 10.48 16.16 14.34
N GLY A 51 10.99 17.40 14.21
CA GLY A 51 12.15 17.64 13.33
C GLY A 51 12.31 18.98 12.62
N ASN A 52 11.62 20.05 13.01
CA ASN A 52 11.79 21.39 12.40
C ASN A 52 11.51 21.44 10.87
N TYR A 53 10.66 20.54 10.36
CA TYR A 53 10.44 20.36 8.92
C TYR A 53 9.79 21.57 8.21
N TYR A 54 9.16 22.49 8.96
CA TYR A 54 8.33 23.56 8.40
C TYR A 54 9.09 24.70 7.72
N TYR A 55 10.36 24.97 8.03
CA TYR A 55 11.03 26.17 7.52
C TYR A 55 12.46 25.95 7.04
N GLN A 56 12.98 24.72 7.08
CA GLN A 56 14.30 24.40 6.55
C GLN A 56 14.27 24.40 5.02
N GLY A 57 14.18 25.60 4.46
CA GLY A 57 14.17 25.89 3.04
C GLY A 57 15.54 25.76 2.40
N CYS A 58 15.55 25.76 1.08
CA CYS A 58 16.74 25.59 0.29
C CYS A 58 17.68 26.82 0.38
N ALA A 59 17.20 28.00 0.83
CA ALA A 59 18.05 29.19 0.99
C ALA A 59 19.14 28.97 2.05
N TYR A 60 18.86 28.17 3.09
CA TYR A 60 19.87 27.79 4.08
C TYR A 60 21.05 27.04 3.44
N THR A 61 20.76 26.22 2.44
CA THR A 61 21.76 25.39 1.74
C THR A 61 22.33 26.05 0.49
N LYS A 62 21.97 27.32 0.23
CA LYS A 62 22.43 28.14 -0.91
C LYS A 62 22.27 27.42 -2.26
N MET A 63 21.19 26.67 -2.42
CA MET A 63 20.94 25.96 -3.68
C MET A 63 20.65 26.96 -4.80
N LYS A 64 21.18 26.67 -6.00
CA LYS A 64 20.94 27.51 -7.19
C LYS A 64 19.48 27.51 -7.63
N THR A 65 18.72 26.51 -7.22
CA THR A 65 17.28 26.36 -7.51
C THR A 65 16.39 27.22 -6.61
N CYS A 66 16.94 27.89 -5.60
CA CYS A 66 16.17 28.75 -4.71
C CYS A 66 15.83 30.08 -5.35
N VAL A 67 14.58 30.49 -5.18
CA VAL A 67 14.09 31.82 -5.56
C VAL A 67 13.43 32.43 -4.32
N SER A 68 13.96 33.55 -3.87
CA SER A 68 13.43 34.32 -2.74
C SER A 68 12.68 35.56 -3.24
N GLU A 69 11.92 36.20 -2.35
CA GLU A 69 11.16 37.43 -2.63
C GLU A 69 10.14 37.26 -3.77
N VAL A 70 9.58 36.05 -3.92
CA VAL A 70 8.59 35.77 -4.96
C VAL A 70 7.23 36.36 -4.58
N GLY A 71 6.78 37.32 -5.38
CA GLY A 71 5.50 38.03 -5.18
C GLY A 71 5.49 38.97 -3.97
N PRO A 72 4.39 39.68 -3.72
CA PRO A 72 4.32 40.73 -2.70
C PRO A 72 4.45 40.23 -1.25
N ASN A 73 4.29 38.92 -0.99
CA ASN A 73 4.44 38.33 0.34
C ASN A 73 5.84 37.73 0.60
N ALA A 74 6.80 37.97 -0.31
CA ALA A 74 8.17 37.49 -0.22
C ALA A 74 8.27 36.00 0.14
N CYS A 75 7.69 35.14 -0.71
CA CYS A 75 7.80 33.70 -0.58
C CYS A 75 9.20 33.19 -0.92
N GLU A 76 9.53 32.01 -0.42
CA GLU A 76 10.72 31.25 -0.77
C GLU A 76 10.32 29.98 -1.50
N LEU A 77 10.83 29.79 -2.71
CA LEU A 77 10.56 28.64 -3.56
C LEU A 77 11.85 27.89 -3.89
N GLN A 78 11.79 26.56 -3.96
CA GLN A 78 12.79 25.75 -4.67
C GLN A 78 12.21 25.28 -5.99
N CYS A 79 12.84 25.62 -7.11
CA CYS A 79 12.51 25.03 -8.41
C CYS A 79 13.12 23.63 -8.52
N LEU A 80 12.29 22.60 -8.59
CA LEU A 80 12.75 21.22 -8.66
C LEU A 80 13.14 20.81 -10.08
N GLN A 81 14.12 19.92 -10.17
CA GLN A 81 14.51 19.25 -11.40
C GLN A 81 14.36 17.75 -11.22
N ALA A 82 13.69 17.07 -12.15
CA ALA A 82 13.49 15.63 -12.05
C ALA A 82 14.80 14.89 -12.33
N LYS A 83 15.16 13.95 -11.46
CA LYS A 83 16.38 13.12 -11.57
C LYS A 83 16.50 12.35 -12.88
N ASN A 84 15.35 12.03 -13.49
CA ASN A 84 15.24 11.15 -14.65
C ASN A 84 14.31 11.71 -15.73
N GLU A 85 14.43 13.00 -16.05
CA GLU A 85 13.56 13.76 -16.97
C GLU A 85 13.54 13.27 -18.45
N LYS A 86 13.95 12.03 -18.75
CA LYS A 86 13.45 11.33 -19.94
C LYS A 86 11.92 11.35 -19.82
N ASN A 87 11.23 11.87 -20.84
CA ASN A 87 9.84 12.38 -20.84
C ASN A 87 8.72 11.54 -20.17
N GLU A 88 9.01 10.37 -19.60
CA GLU A 88 8.07 9.39 -19.08
C GLU A 88 8.29 8.97 -17.62
N GLU A 89 9.37 9.39 -16.92
CA GLU A 89 9.60 9.06 -15.51
C GLU A 89 10.08 10.24 -14.67
N TRP A 90 9.37 10.54 -13.57
CA TRP A 90 9.80 11.50 -12.57
C TRP A 90 10.00 10.82 -11.22
N ILE A 91 11.13 11.13 -10.57
CA ILE A 91 11.48 10.66 -9.23
C ILE A 91 11.70 11.90 -8.36
N MET A 92 10.97 11.97 -7.25
CA MET A 92 11.05 13.04 -6.27
C MET A 92 11.54 12.46 -4.94
N ASP A 93 12.71 12.91 -4.51
CA ASP A 93 13.33 12.47 -3.27
C ASP A 93 12.91 13.44 -2.15
N VAL A 94 12.12 12.95 -1.19
CA VAL A 94 11.69 13.70 0.00
C VAL A 94 12.79 13.63 1.04
N ALA A 95 13.62 14.67 1.06
CA ALA A 95 14.79 14.76 1.93
C ALA A 95 15.13 16.24 2.21
N PRO A 96 15.91 16.54 3.26
CA PRO A 96 16.47 17.87 3.44
C PRO A 96 17.16 18.34 2.14
N PRO A 97 16.96 19.60 1.71
CA PRO A 97 17.54 20.09 0.47
C PRO A 97 19.07 19.99 0.49
N GLN A 98 19.71 19.49 -0.57
CA GLN A 98 21.16 19.33 -0.64
C GLN A 98 21.76 20.18 -1.78
N ALA A 99 22.89 20.85 -1.52
CA ALA A 99 23.49 21.78 -2.47
C ALA A 99 23.85 21.15 -3.83
N ASP A 100 24.16 19.85 -3.84
CA ASP A 100 24.55 19.05 -4.98
C ASP A 100 23.39 18.23 -5.59
N ARG A 101 22.20 18.22 -4.97
CA ARG A 101 21.01 17.48 -5.45
C ARG A 101 19.81 18.41 -5.63
N ALA A 102 19.57 18.82 -6.87
CA ALA A 102 18.48 19.73 -7.23
C ALA A 102 17.08 19.06 -7.19
N GLU A 103 17.06 17.73 -7.17
CA GLU A 103 15.87 16.87 -7.12
C GLU A 103 15.36 16.59 -5.71
N THR A 104 16.16 16.89 -4.67
CA THR A 104 15.76 16.66 -3.28
C THR A 104 15.05 17.87 -2.72
N SER A 105 13.93 17.63 -2.03
CA SER A 105 13.25 18.69 -1.30
C SER A 105 12.40 18.16 -0.17
N LEU A 106 12.28 18.97 0.88
CA LEU A 106 11.43 18.66 2.01
C LEU A 106 10.07 19.32 1.81
N PHE A 107 9.09 18.53 1.41
CA PHE A 107 7.69 18.93 1.34
C PHE A 107 6.82 18.02 2.19
N LEU A 108 5.79 18.61 2.79
CA LEU A 108 4.86 17.97 3.73
C LEU A 108 3.44 17.89 3.14
N TYR A 109 3.21 18.59 2.04
CA TYR A 109 1.94 18.65 1.35
C TYR A 109 2.14 18.66 -0.17
N VAL A 110 1.30 17.92 -0.90
CA VAL A 110 1.27 17.95 -2.37
C VAL A 110 -0.04 18.57 -2.85
N ASP A 111 0.06 19.68 -3.57
CA ASP A 111 -1.08 20.45 -4.07
C ASP A 111 -1.17 20.42 -5.60
N LYS A 112 -2.22 19.74 -6.09
CA LYS A 112 -2.73 19.77 -7.49
C LYS A 112 -1.64 19.96 -8.55
N LEU A 113 -0.80 18.94 -8.71
CA LEU A 113 0.28 18.98 -9.67
C LEU A 113 -0.27 18.96 -11.10
N LYS A 114 0.28 19.82 -11.96
CA LYS A 114 0.13 19.76 -13.43
C LYS A 114 1.23 18.89 -14.01
N LEU A 115 0.88 17.66 -14.36
CA LEU A 115 1.83 16.68 -14.88
C LEU A 115 1.90 16.75 -16.42
N PRO A 116 3.06 16.54 -17.04
CA PRO A 116 3.18 16.43 -18.49
C PRO A 116 2.33 15.26 -19.02
N PRO A 117 1.63 15.40 -20.15
CA PRO A 117 0.87 14.30 -20.75
C PRO A 117 1.70 13.07 -21.14
N SER A 118 3.02 13.24 -21.32
CA SER A 118 3.96 12.15 -21.60
C SER A 118 4.37 11.37 -20.35
N LEU A 119 4.17 11.91 -19.14
CA LEU A 119 4.62 11.30 -17.91
C LEU A 119 3.86 10.00 -17.64
N ARG A 120 4.58 8.88 -17.58
CA ARG A 120 4.01 7.54 -17.34
C ARG A 120 4.27 7.03 -15.93
N HIS A 121 5.37 7.44 -15.33
CA HIS A 121 5.85 6.96 -14.04
C HIS A 121 6.12 8.13 -13.09
N LEU A 122 5.56 8.05 -11.89
CA LEU A 122 5.78 9.04 -10.84
C LEU A 122 6.17 8.34 -9.55
N LYS A 123 7.33 8.71 -8.99
CA LYS A 123 7.82 8.18 -7.72
C LYS A 123 8.02 9.30 -6.72
N ILE A 124 7.48 9.14 -5.51
CA ILE A 124 7.76 9.96 -4.34
C ILE A 124 8.42 9.05 -3.31
N VAL A 125 9.68 9.34 -2.98
CA VAL A 125 10.52 8.46 -2.16
C VAL A 125 11.10 9.26 -1.02
N GLY A 126 10.80 8.87 0.22
CA GLY A 126 11.45 9.43 1.40
C GLY A 126 12.86 8.87 1.57
N THR A 127 13.77 9.68 2.10
CA THR A 127 15.10 9.19 2.47
C THR A 127 15.03 8.30 3.72
N THR A 128 15.75 7.18 3.69
CA THR A 128 15.91 6.25 4.82
C THR A 128 16.97 6.73 5.82
N GLU A 129 17.71 7.79 5.52
CA GLU A 129 18.75 8.36 6.39
C GLU A 129 18.16 9.10 7.60
N LEU A 130 16.86 9.44 7.54
CA LEU A 130 16.16 10.05 8.66
C LEU A 130 15.74 8.97 9.65
N THR A 131 15.96 9.26 10.94
CA THR A 131 15.48 8.40 12.04
C THR A 131 13.96 8.28 12.06
N ARG A 132 13.24 9.19 11.38
CA ARG A 132 11.79 9.26 11.29
C ARG A 132 11.36 9.56 9.85
N LYS A 133 10.26 8.94 9.43
CA LYS A 133 9.67 9.17 8.10
C LYS A 133 9.01 10.55 8.06
N VAL A 134 9.19 11.26 6.94
CA VAL A 134 8.62 12.59 6.74
C VAL A 134 7.09 12.48 6.58
N PRO A 135 6.28 13.20 7.37
CA PRO A 135 4.83 13.19 7.20
C PRO A 135 4.44 13.87 5.89
N LEU A 136 3.64 13.18 5.08
CA LEU A 136 3.20 13.66 3.79
C LEU A 136 1.69 13.58 3.65
N ALA A 137 1.07 14.70 3.30
CA ALA A 137 -0.35 14.81 3.01
C ALA A 137 -0.59 15.28 1.58
N PHE A 138 -1.80 15.05 1.08
CA PHE A 138 -2.17 15.32 -0.29
C PHE A 138 -3.46 16.14 -0.35
N ALA A 139 -3.53 17.09 -1.29
CA ALA A 139 -4.80 17.69 -1.70
C ALA A 139 -5.70 16.66 -2.36
N SER A 140 -7.02 16.88 -2.30
CA SER A 140 -7.93 16.16 -3.20
C SER A 140 -7.55 16.47 -4.65
N ASP A 141 -7.63 15.45 -5.51
CA ASP A 141 -7.25 15.52 -6.91
C ASP A 141 -5.78 15.94 -7.13
N ALA A 142 -4.88 15.69 -6.16
CA ALA A 142 -3.47 16.09 -6.22
C ALA A 142 -2.77 15.68 -7.52
N PHE A 143 -3.10 14.51 -8.09
CA PHE A 143 -2.52 14.01 -9.33
C PHE A 143 -3.54 13.89 -10.48
N ALA A 144 -4.72 14.53 -10.37
CA ALA A 144 -5.80 14.36 -11.33
C ALA A 144 -5.47 14.84 -12.76
N SER A 145 -4.47 15.71 -12.94
CA SER A 145 -4.02 16.16 -14.26
C SER A 145 -3.17 15.13 -15.01
N GLY A 146 -2.72 14.06 -14.33
CA GLY A 146 -1.84 13.02 -14.86
C GLY A 146 -2.53 12.06 -15.82
N SER A 147 -3.13 12.57 -16.90
CA SER A 147 -3.87 11.77 -17.89
C SER A 147 -3.02 10.74 -18.63
N GLY A 148 -1.69 10.87 -18.57
CA GLY A 148 -0.74 9.91 -19.09
C GLY A 148 -0.19 8.91 -18.06
N LEU A 149 -0.41 9.16 -16.77
CA LEU A 149 0.25 8.45 -15.67
C LEU A 149 -0.28 7.02 -15.52
N GLN A 150 0.59 6.03 -15.67
CA GLN A 150 0.24 4.62 -15.57
C GLN A 150 0.70 4.00 -14.25
N ASN A 151 1.85 4.46 -13.76
CA ASN A 151 2.54 3.85 -12.64
C ASN A 151 2.84 4.92 -11.60
N MET A 152 2.36 4.70 -10.38
CA MET A 152 2.65 5.59 -9.25
C MET A 152 3.25 4.81 -8.08
N THR A 153 4.29 5.38 -7.47
CA THR A 153 4.97 4.80 -6.31
C THR A 153 5.12 5.85 -5.22
N ILE A 154 4.72 5.50 -3.99
CA ILE A 154 4.95 6.28 -2.78
C ILE A 154 5.69 5.37 -1.81
N LEU A 155 6.86 5.79 -1.35
CA LEU A 155 7.79 4.94 -0.61
C LEU A 155 8.45 5.72 0.52
N ASP A 156 8.61 5.09 1.68
CA ASP A 156 9.48 5.59 2.77
C ASP A 156 9.13 7.00 3.31
N VAL A 157 7.87 7.44 3.15
CA VAL A 157 7.28 8.66 3.74
C VAL A 157 6.12 8.28 4.66
N SER A 158 5.81 9.06 5.69
CA SER A 158 4.68 8.76 6.58
C SER A 158 3.37 9.28 5.97
N VAL A 159 2.52 8.35 5.53
CA VAL A 159 1.18 8.59 4.98
C VAL A 159 0.23 7.66 5.72
N GLU A 160 -0.30 8.12 6.86
CA GLU A 160 -1.15 7.28 7.71
C GLU A 160 -2.51 6.94 7.08
N SER A 161 -3.02 7.83 6.21
CA SER A 161 -4.30 7.63 5.54
C SER A 161 -4.33 8.24 4.14
N ILE A 162 -5.02 7.55 3.24
CA ILE A 162 -5.43 8.07 1.94
C ILE A 162 -6.94 7.93 1.87
N ASN A 163 -7.66 9.02 2.12
CA ASN A 163 -9.11 9.08 2.25
C ASN A 163 -9.78 10.00 1.20
N ASN A 164 -9.04 10.37 0.16
CA ASN A 164 -9.48 11.30 -0.87
C ASN A 164 -9.04 10.81 -2.25
N ASN A 165 -9.71 11.32 -3.28
CA ASN A 165 -9.41 11.04 -4.69
C ASN A 165 -8.11 11.71 -5.12
N ILE A 166 -6.97 11.15 -4.75
CA ILE A 166 -5.67 11.76 -5.11
C ILE A 166 -5.12 11.21 -6.43
N PHE A 167 -5.51 9.99 -6.81
CA PHE A 167 -4.98 9.27 -7.97
C PHE A 167 -5.77 9.52 -9.26
N PRO A 168 -5.11 9.56 -10.42
CA PRO A 168 -5.80 9.60 -11.71
C PRO A 168 -6.36 8.22 -12.08
N THR A 169 -7.38 8.18 -12.94
CA THR A 169 -8.17 6.96 -13.22
C THR A 169 -7.50 5.97 -14.17
N ASN A 170 -6.44 6.38 -14.84
CA ASN A 170 -5.71 5.61 -15.84
C ASN A 170 -4.48 4.86 -15.28
N LEU A 171 -4.34 4.79 -13.96
CA LEU A 171 -3.29 4.00 -13.32
C LEU A 171 -3.48 2.51 -13.60
N THR A 172 -2.40 1.86 -14.01
CA THR A 172 -2.30 0.40 -14.15
C THR A 172 -1.57 -0.24 -12.97
N ARG A 173 -0.66 0.49 -12.33
CA ARG A 173 0.10 0.04 -11.17
C ARG A 173 0.18 1.11 -10.09
N LEU A 174 -0.13 0.74 -8.86
CA LEU A 174 -0.01 1.58 -7.68
C LEU A 174 0.80 0.86 -6.61
N VAL A 175 1.87 1.49 -6.14
CA VAL A 175 2.73 0.98 -5.05
C VAL A 175 2.77 2.00 -3.93
N ILE A 176 2.41 1.57 -2.74
CA ILE A 176 2.49 2.37 -1.52
C ILE A 176 3.09 1.47 -0.46
N GLN A 177 4.36 1.65 -0.15
CA GLN A 177 5.09 0.76 0.76
C GLN A 177 5.84 1.53 1.81
N ARG A 178 5.98 0.95 3.00
CA ARG A 178 6.70 1.56 4.11
C ARG A 178 6.17 2.96 4.41
N THR A 179 4.86 3.18 4.34
CA THR A 179 4.26 4.49 4.63
C THR A 179 3.49 4.58 5.92
N GLN A 180 3.43 3.49 6.71
CA GLN A 180 2.61 3.42 7.93
C GLN A 180 1.11 3.59 7.61
N LEU A 181 0.70 3.23 6.39
CA LEU A 181 -0.69 3.37 5.94
C LEU A 181 -1.61 2.47 6.77
N LYS A 182 -2.64 3.06 7.38
CA LYS A 182 -3.68 2.35 8.13
C LYS A 182 -5.02 2.34 7.41
N VAL A 183 -5.31 3.39 6.63
CA VAL A 183 -6.57 3.57 5.91
C VAL A 183 -6.31 3.85 4.44
N PHE A 184 -6.88 3.01 3.56
CA PHE A 184 -6.80 3.16 2.11
C PHE A 184 -8.20 3.21 1.50
N GLU A 185 -8.71 4.42 1.34
CA GLU A 185 -10.00 4.75 0.73
C GLU A 185 -9.84 5.87 -0.32
N PRO A 186 -9.06 5.63 -1.40
CA PRO A 186 -8.73 6.66 -2.36
C PRO A 186 -9.85 6.98 -3.36
N LEU A 187 -10.98 6.27 -3.29
CA LEU A 187 -11.95 6.24 -4.38
C LEU A 187 -13.09 7.24 -4.24
N GLY A 188 -13.51 7.67 -3.05
CA GLY A 188 -14.63 8.61 -2.92
C GLY A 188 -15.81 8.23 -3.85
N ASN A 189 -16.03 9.00 -4.93
CA ASN A 189 -16.98 8.71 -6.02
C ASN A 189 -16.36 8.27 -7.38
N ARG A 190 -15.03 8.14 -7.47
CA ARG A 190 -14.27 7.70 -8.65
C ARG A 190 -13.85 6.24 -8.51
N ARG A 191 -13.62 5.57 -9.65
CA ARG A 191 -13.05 4.22 -9.69
C ARG A 191 -11.67 4.23 -10.35
N LEU A 192 -10.87 3.19 -10.12
CA LEU A 192 -9.61 2.93 -10.83
C LEU A 192 -9.81 1.73 -11.79
N PRO A 193 -10.54 1.91 -12.91
CA PRO A 193 -10.97 0.80 -13.77
C PRO A 193 -9.80 0.08 -14.47
N GLU A 194 -8.66 0.73 -14.62
CA GLU A 194 -7.49 0.17 -15.31
C GLU A 194 -6.45 -0.44 -14.37
N LEU A 195 -6.67 -0.37 -13.05
CA LEU A 195 -5.67 -0.81 -12.07
C LEU A 195 -5.55 -2.33 -12.08
N ARG A 196 -4.37 -2.83 -12.42
CA ARG A 196 -4.05 -4.26 -12.51
C ARG A 196 -3.18 -4.75 -11.38
N SER A 197 -2.30 -3.89 -10.85
CA SER A 197 -1.36 -4.24 -9.79
C SER A 197 -1.44 -3.21 -8.67
N LEU A 198 -1.79 -3.68 -7.48
CA LEU A 198 -1.87 -2.89 -6.25
C LEU A 198 -0.95 -3.49 -5.20
N ASP A 199 0.03 -2.71 -4.79
CA ASP A 199 0.98 -3.09 -3.78
C ASP A 199 0.88 -2.13 -2.59
N LEU A 200 0.37 -2.68 -1.48
CA LEU A 200 0.21 -2.00 -0.20
C LEU A 200 1.04 -2.70 0.90
N SER A 201 2.09 -3.42 0.52
CA SER A 201 2.91 -4.17 1.47
C SER A 201 3.71 -3.26 2.41
N GLU A 202 4.21 -3.82 3.53
CA GLU A 202 5.04 -3.10 4.50
C GLU A 202 4.36 -1.84 5.06
N ASN A 203 3.07 -1.93 5.36
CA ASN A 203 2.29 -0.84 5.96
C ASN A 203 1.73 -1.28 7.32
N SER A 204 0.64 -0.65 7.77
CA SER A 204 0.01 -0.90 9.06
C SER A 204 -1.49 -1.12 8.88
N LEU A 205 -1.90 -1.74 7.77
CA LEU A 205 -3.29 -2.09 7.51
C LEU A 205 -3.72 -3.21 8.46
N GLU A 206 -4.89 -3.05 9.08
CA GLU A 206 -5.48 -4.05 9.98
C GLU A 206 -6.52 -4.95 9.29
N ALA A 207 -6.94 -4.58 8.09
CA ALA A 207 -7.92 -5.28 7.26
C ALA A 207 -7.60 -5.06 5.77
N ILE A 208 -8.10 -5.93 4.89
CA ILE A 208 -8.13 -5.67 3.46
C ILE A 208 -9.09 -4.49 3.21
N PRO A 209 -8.60 -3.37 2.64
CA PRO A 209 -9.46 -2.21 2.44
C PRO A 209 -10.66 -2.54 1.53
N PRO A 210 -11.91 -2.17 1.88
CA PRO A 210 -13.10 -2.54 1.11
C PRO A 210 -13.02 -2.17 -0.38
N VAL A 211 -12.35 -1.05 -0.65
CA VAL A 211 -12.09 -0.51 -1.98
C VAL A 211 -11.39 -1.49 -2.92
N VAL A 212 -10.59 -2.43 -2.37
CA VAL A 212 -9.89 -3.45 -3.15
C VAL A 212 -10.88 -4.30 -3.94
N PHE A 213 -12.01 -4.64 -3.33
CA PHE A 213 -13.02 -5.50 -3.95
C PHE A 213 -13.82 -4.80 -5.07
N GLU A 214 -13.68 -3.48 -5.20
CA GLU A 214 -14.28 -2.67 -6.27
C GLU A 214 -13.35 -2.52 -7.48
N LEU A 215 -12.10 -2.98 -7.38
CA LEU A 215 -11.11 -2.90 -8.46
C LEU A 215 -11.33 -4.03 -9.46
N GLU A 216 -12.25 -3.81 -10.41
CA GLU A 216 -12.73 -4.82 -11.35
C GLU A 216 -11.60 -5.48 -12.17
N SER A 217 -10.60 -4.70 -12.57
CA SER A 217 -9.46 -5.13 -13.40
C SER A 217 -8.24 -5.61 -12.61
N LEU A 218 -8.31 -5.66 -11.27
CA LEU A 218 -7.17 -6.03 -10.44
C LEU A 218 -6.77 -7.49 -10.69
N LYS A 219 -5.47 -7.70 -10.83
CA LYS A 219 -4.83 -9.00 -11.06
C LYS A 219 -3.81 -9.36 -10.00
N GLU A 220 -3.11 -8.35 -9.47
CA GLU A 220 -2.06 -8.54 -8.48
C GLU A 220 -2.39 -7.70 -7.25
N LEU A 221 -2.41 -8.34 -6.08
CA LEU A 221 -2.60 -7.69 -4.79
C LEU A 221 -1.50 -8.13 -3.82
N HIS A 222 -0.73 -7.17 -3.32
CA HIS A 222 0.33 -7.38 -2.34
C HIS A 222 -0.01 -6.65 -1.03
N LEU A 223 -0.09 -7.40 0.06
CA LEU A 223 -0.47 -6.94 1.39
C LEU A 223 0.43 -7.51 2.49
N GLN A 224 1.51 -8.20 2.14
CA GLN A 224 2.48 -8.75 3.09
C GLN A 224 3.07 -7.67 4.01
N HIS A 225 3.51 -8.09 5.20
CA HIS A 225 4.07 -7.18 6.22
C HIS A 225 3.09 -6.04 6.60
N ASN A 226 1.82 -6.39 6.74
CA ASN A 226 0.79 -5.59 7.40
C ASN A 226 0.30 -6.32 8.68
N SER A 227 -0.63 -5.72 9.40
CA SER A 227 -1.24 -6.26 10.62
C SER A 227 -2.67 -6.78 10.35
N ILE A 228 -2.92 -7.36 9.17
CA ILE A 228 -4.25 -7.75 8.71
C ILE A 228 -4.79 -8.91 9.56
N LYS A 229 -5.95 -8.70 10.19
CA LYS A 229 -6.62 -9.64 11.12
C LYS A 229 -8.05 -9.98 10.67
N ASP A 230 -8.28 -10.07 9.36
CA ASP A 230 -9.63 -10.24 8.80
C ASP A 230 -10.27 -11.59 9.17
N ALA A 231 -11.16 -11.57 10.17
CA ALA A 231 -11.88 -12.74 10.63
C ALA A 231 -13.09 -13.12 9.75
N TYR A 232 -13.57 -12.22 8.87
CA TYR A 232 -14.78 -12.43 8.07
C TYR A 232 -14.69 -11.82 6.67
N LEU A 233 -14.67 -12.67 5.65
CA LEU A 233 -14.88 -12.29 4.25
C LEU A 233 -16.23 -12.83 3.76
N THR A 234 -16.92 -12.06 2.95
CA THR A 234 -18.15 -12.51 2.26
C THR A 234 -17.79 -13.43 1.08
N SER A 235 -18.74 -14.25 0.64
CA SER A 235 -18.56 -15.13 -0.53
C SER A 235 -18.16 -14.39 -1.81
N SER A 236 -18.63 -13.14 -1.98
CA SER A 236 -18.26 -12.29 -3.12
C SER A 236 -16.81 -11.80 -3.00
N GLN A 237 -16.37 -11.40 -1.80
CA GLN A 237 -14.97 -11.00 -1.55
C GLN A 237 -14.01 -12.18 -1.74
N VAL A 238 -14.36 -13.38 -1.27
CA VAL A 238 -13.57 -14.59 -1.52
C VAL A 238 -13.51 -14.90 -3.02
N SER A 239 -14.62 -14.78 -3.73
CA SER A 239 -14.65 -14.97 -5.19
C SER A 239 -13.79 -13.94 -5.92
N PHE A 240 -13.75 -12.70 -5.41
CA PHE A 240 -12.87 -11.65 -5.92
C PHE A 240 -11.38 -11.98 -5.70
N LEU A 241 -10.99 -12.46 -4.52
CA LEU A 241 -9.59 -12.78 -4.25
C LEU A 241 -9.10 -13.97 -5.10
N ARG A 242 -9.99 -14.93 -5.39
CA ARG A 242 -9.67 -16.11 -6.22
C ARG A 242 -9.45 -15.82 -7.71
N LYS A 243 -9.93 -14.69 -8.22
CA LYS A 243 -9.71 -14.28 -9.62
C LYS A 243 -8.39 -13.53 -9.82
N LEU A 244 -7.67 -13.22 -8.74
CA LEU A 244 -6.36 -12.57 -8.83
C LEU A 244 -5.33 -13.57 -9.39
N ASP A 245 -4.48 -13.08 -10.29
CA ASP A 245 -3.31 -13.80 -10.80
C ASP A 245 -2.25 -13.95 -9.69
N VAL A 246 -2.15 -12.95 -8.80
CA VAL A 246 -1.23 -12.92 -7.65
C VAL A 246 -1.92 -12.35 -6.41
N LEU A 247 -1.80 -13.05 -5.29
CA LEU A 247 -2.26 -12.60 -3.97
C LEU A 247 -1.18 -12.91 -2.92
N ASP A 248 -0.56 -11.88 -2.37
CA ASP A 248 0.40 -12.00 -1.27
C ASP A 248 -0.17 -11.37 0.00
N LEU A 249 -0.38 -12.21 1.02
CA LEU A 249 -0.98 -11.84 2.31
C LEU A 249 -0.05 -12.08 3.49
N LYS A 250 1.25 -12.39 3.29
CA LYS A 250 2.13 -12.85 4.38
C LYS A 250 2.02 -11.95 5.62
N VAL A 251 1.34 -12.47 6.65
CA VAL A 251 1.09 -11.81 7.93
C VAL A 251 2.38 -11.87 8.75
N SER A 252 2.77 -10.74 9.36
CA SER A 252 3.88 -10.47 10.30
C SER A 252 5.02 -11.51 10.47
N ASP A 253 6.28 -11.07 10.55
CA ASP A 253 7.40 -11.95 10.92
C ASP A 253 7.52 -12.18 12.46
N ASP A 254 6.59 -11.67 13.29
CA ASP A 254 6.59 -11.89 14.74
C ASP A 254 6.01 -13.29 15.10
N PRO A 255 6.81 -14.22 15.64
CA PRO A 255 6.37 -15.57 15.96
C PRO A 255 5.23 -15.64 17.00
N ALA A 256 5.14 -14.66 17.91
CA ALA A 256 4.11 -14.64 18.94
C ALA A 256 2.77 -14.16 18.37
N GLU A 257 2.80 -13.15 17.50
CA GLU A 257 1.61 -12.66 16.80
C GLU A 257 1.15 -13.66 15.72
N ASN A 258 2.07 -14.43 15.14
CA ASN A 258 1.82 -15.48 14.16
C ASN A 258 0.97 -16.64 14.67
N CYS A 259 1.09 -17.04 15.94
CA CYS A 259 0.22 -18.08 16.50
C CYS A 259 -1.24 -17.62 16.64
N GLU A 260 -1.47 -16.40 17.14
CA GLU A 260 -2.83 -15.84 17.28
C GLU A 260 -3.44 -15.41 15.94
N THR A 261 -2.64 -14.85 15.04
CA THR A 261 -3.10 -14.47 13.69
C THR A 261 -3.33 -15.68 12.78
N ALA A 262 -2.53 -16.76 12.87
CA ALA A 262 -2.81 -18.00 12.15
C ALA A 262 -4.14 -18.63 12.57
N LEU A 263 -4.48 -18.57 13.87
CA LEU A 263 -5.81 -18.97 14.36
C LEU A 263 -6.93 -18.09 13.77
N ASN A 264 -6.69 -16.80 13.55
CA ASN A 264 -7.65 -15.86 12.95
C ASN A 264 -7.74 -15.94 11.41
N VAL A 265 -6.71 -16.44 10.73
CA VAL A 265 -6.68 -16.63 9.25
C VAL A 265 -7.23 -18.02 8.86
N THR A 266 -7.31 -18.95 9.81
CA THR A 266 -7.91 -20.28 9.64
C THR A 266 -9.32 -20.25 8.99
N PRO A 267 -10.25 -19.36 9.40
CA PRO A 267 -11.58 -19.26 8.77
C PRO A 267 -11.53 -18.78 7.32
N VAL A 268 -10.55 -17.94 6.95
CA VAL A 268 -10.39 -17.38 5.60
C VAL A 268 -9.84 -18.45 4.65
N ILE A 269 -8.77 -19.15 5.06
CA ILE A 269 -8.19 -20.23 4.26
C ILE A 269 -9.17 -21.40 4.13
N ALA A 270 -9.91 -21.73 5.20
CA ALA A 270 -10.97 -22.75 5.15
C ALA A 270 -12.10 -22.44 4.15
N GLN A 271 -12.27 -21.17 3.75
CA GLN A 271 -13.29 -20.74 2.79
C GLN A 271 -12.77 -20.63 1.34
N LEU A 272 -11.45 -20.74 1.12
CA LEU A 272 -10.86 -20.78 -0.21
C LEU A 272 -11.21 -22.11 -0.90
N ARG A 273 -12.21 -22.09 -1.78
CA ARG A 273 -12.42 -23.19 -2.74
C ARG A 273 -11.36 -23.07 -3.85
N HIS A 274 -10.92 -24.18 -4.44
CA HIS A 274 -10.12 -24.19 -5.66
C HIS A 274 -10.58 -25.39 -6.49
N PRO A 275 -10.61 -25.33 -7.83
CA PRO A 275 -11.14 -26.42 -8.67
C PRO A 275 -10.46 -27.79 -8.45
N GLN A 276 -9.29 -27.83 -7.80
CA GLN A 276 -8.59 -29.06 -7.41
C GLN A 276 -8.35 -29.22 -5.89
N LEU A 277 -8.81 -28.27 -5.07
CA LEU A 277 -8.74 -28.38 -3.59
C LEU A 277 -10.11 -28.82 -3.07
N LEU A 278 -10.15 -30.00 -2.44
CA LEU A 278 -11.37 -30.62 -1.91
C LEU A 278 -11.82 -29.95 -0.61
N SER A 279 -10.88 -29.76 0.31
CA SER A 279 -11.09 -29.17 1.62
C SER A 279 -9.74 -28.75 2.21
N VAL A 280 -9.74 -27.68 3.02
CA VAL A 280 -8.58 -27.36 3.87
C VAL A 280 -8.78 -28.08 5.19
N LEU A 281 -7.93 -29.05 5.48
CA LEU A 281 -7.98 -29.86 6.70
C LEU A 281 -7.37 -29.14 7.89
N GLY A 282 -6.43 -28.24 7.65
CA GLY A 282 -5.78 -27.46 8.68
C GLY A 282 -4.59 -26.67 8.17
N LEU A 283 -3.95 -25.98 9.10
CA LEU A 283 -2.70 -25.27 8.88
C LEU A 283 -1.62 -26.00 9.67
N MET A 284 -0.47 -26.24 9.05
CA MET A 284 0.71 -26.76 9.73
C MET A 284 1.85 -25.77 9.56
N TRP A 285 2.66 -25.59 10.61
CA TRP A 285 3.91 -24.86 10.50
C TRP A 285 4.99 -25.83 10.00
N GLU A 286 5.62 -25.54 8.86
CA GLU A 286 6.78 -26.29 8.36
C GLU A 286 8.04 -25.92 9.15
N ASP A 287 8.17 -24.64 9.49
CA ASP A 287 9.15 -24.13 10.44
C ASP A 287 8.60 -22.89 11.19
N MET A 288 9.47 -22.22 11.96
CA MET A 288 9.10 -21.03 12.75
C MET A 288 8.61 -19.83 11.92
N HIS A 289 8.74 -19.88 10.59
CA HIS A 289 8.49 -18.77 9.67
C HIS A 289 7.60 -19.15 8.48
N THR A 290 7.32 -20.44 8.28
CA THR A 290 6.58 -20.96 7.12
C THR A 290 5.39 -21.80 7.57
N MET A 291 4.21 -21.44 7.08
CA MET A 291 2.96 -22.14 7.33
C MET A 291 2.44 -22.72 6.02
N SER A 292 2.19 -24.02 6.02
CA SER A 292 1.64 -24.76 4.91
C SER A 292 0.20 -25.15 5.17
N VAL A 293 -0.61 -25.01 4.12
CA VAL A 293 -2.01 -25.39 4.15
C VAL A 293 -2.10 -26.89 3.88
N VAL A 294 -2.58 -27.64 4.87
CA VAL A 294 -2.90 -29.05 4.69
C VAL A 294 -4.24 -29.11 4.00
N SER A 295 -4.23 -29.55 2.75
CA SER A 295 -5.43 -29.65 1.94
C SER A 295 -5.62 -31.07 1.45
N GLU A 296 -6.89 -31.49 1.38
CA GLU A 296 -7.26 -32.63 0.57
C GLU A 296 -7.10 -32.22 -0.91
N PHE A 297 -6.15 -32.86 -1.57
CA PHE A 297 -5.85 -32.68 -2.98
C PHE A 297 -6.16 -33.99 -3.72
N MET A 298 -6.95 -33.93 -4.80
CA MET A 298 -7.25 -35.10 -5.63
C MET A 298 -6.76 -34.90 -7.05
N ASN A 299 -5.73 -35.66 -7.43
CA ASN A 299 -5.06 -35.55 -8.73
C ASN A 299 -5.94 -36.02 -9.92
N ARG A 300 -7.19 -36.47 -9.70
CA ARG A 300 -8.04 -37.15 -10.70
C ARG A 300 -9.56 -36.86 -10.65
N GLY A 301 -9.98 -35.66 -10.27
CA GLY A 301 -11.40 -35.23 -10.36
C GLY A 301 -12.05 -34.92 -9.01
N THR A 302 -13.36 -34.68 -8.99
CA THR A 302 -14.09 -34.21 -7.79
C THR A 302 -14.43 -35.36 -6.84
N LEU A 303 -14.41 -35.11 -5.51
CA LEU A 303 -14.80 -36.11 -4.49
C LEU A 303 -16.25 -36.56 -4.64
N GLU A 304 -17.08 -35.64 -5.11
CA GLU A 304 -18.49 -35.88 -5.40
C GLU A 304 -18.65 -36.93 -6.50
N GLU A 305 -17.90 -36.85 -7.61
CA GLU A 305 -17.89 -37.90 -8.65
C GLU A 305 -17.36 -39.25 -8.14
N PHE A 306 -16.35 -39.25 -7.27
CA PHE A 306 -15.77 -40.50 -6.75
C PHE A 306 -16.66 -41.20 -5.72
N LEU A 307 -17.39 -40.45 -4.89
CA LEU A 307 -18.30 -40.99 -3.88
C LEU A 307 -19.68 -41.36 -4.45
N LEU A 308 -20.08 -40.73 -5.56
CA LEU A 308 -21.29 -41.10 -6.31
C LEU A 308 -21.04 -42.23 -7.32
N ALA A 309 -19.79 -42.65 -7.49
CA ALA A 309 -19.45 -43.81 -8.32
C ALA A 309 -20.03 -45.09 -7.68
N PRO A 310 -20.81 -45.91 -8.42
CA PRO A 310 -21.65 -46.95 -7.82
C PRO A 310 -20.93 -48.11 -7.11
N ASP A 311 -19.60 -48.21 -7.18
CA ASP A 311 -18.88 -49.46 -6.89
C ASP A 311 -17.65 -49.35 -5.98
N ASN A 312 -17.41 -48.22 -5.32
CA ASN A 312 -16.11 -48.01 -4.68
C ASN A 312 -16.00 -48.54 -3.24
N GLY A 313 -17.07 -49.12 -2.66
CA GLY A 313 -17.06 -49.72 -1.31
C GLY A 313 -16.70 -48.76 -0.15
N LEU A 314 -16.43 -47.50 -0.47
CA LEU A 314 -15.98 -46.45 0.44
C LEU A 314 -17.19 -45.61 0.83
N THR A 315 -17.63 -45.76 2.07
CA THR A 315 -18.62 -44.86 2.69
C THR A 315 -17.91 -43.81 3.53
N TRP A 316 -18.55 -42.64 3.67
CA TRP A 316 -18.04 -41.53 4.50
C TRP A 316 -17.65 -41.96 5.92
N ARG A 317 -18.39 -42.92 6.48
CA ARG A 317 -18.17 -43.49 7.81
C ARG A 317 -16.86 -44.28 7.91
N ASN A 318 -16.53 -45.06 6.88
CA ASN A 318 -15.35 -45.91 6.88
C ASN A 318 -14.07 -45.11 6.57
N PHE A 319 -14.18 -44.10 5.72
CA PHE A 319 -13.07 -43.19 5.41
C PHE A 319 -12.62 -42.39 6.66
N LYS A 320 -13.58 -41.74 7.35
CA LYS A 320 -13.30 -40.98 8.58
C LYS A 320 -12.66 -41.83 9.68
N LYS A 321 -13.10 -43.09 9.81
CA LYS A 321 -12.56 -44.02 10.79
C LYS A 321 -11.11 -44.40 10.50
N LYS A 322 -10.73 -44.49 9.23
CA LYS A 322 -9.37 -44.82 8.80
C LYS A 322 -8.43 -43.62 8.94
N ALA A 323 -8.88 -42.43 8.54
CA ALA A 323 -8.12 -41.19 8.74
C ALA A 323 -7.80 -40.93 10.23
N ALA A 324 -8.77 -41.15 11.12
CA ALA A 324 -8.55 -41.02 12.57
C ALA A 324 -7.55 -42.04 13.15
N HIS A 325 -7.50 -43.24 12.58
CA HIS A 325 -6.55 -44.28 12.95
C HIS A 325 -5.12 -43.94 12.50
N ASP A 326 -4.96 -43.40 11.29
CA ASP A 326 -3.64 -43.12 10.73
C ASP A 326 -2.97 -41.89 11.39
N ILE A 327 -3.76 -40.89 11.79
CA ILE A 327 -3.27 -39.71 12.55
C ILE A 327 -2.79 -40.10 13.96
N THR A 328 -3.39 -41.12 14.58
CA THR A 328 -3.07 -41.51 15.96
C THR A 328 -1.83 -42.41 16.07
N TYR A 329 -1.33 -42.93 14.95
CA TYR A 329 -0.27 -43.96 14.93
C TYR A 329 1.02 -43.53 14.23
N ASP A 330 1.20 -42.26 13.89
CA ASP A 330 2.49 -41.74 13.40
C ASP A 330 3.38 -41.25 14.56
N PRO A 331 4.38 -42.05 15.01
CA PRO A 331 5.27 -41.66 16.10
C PRO A 331 6.27 -40.56 15.73
N SER A 332 6.31 -40.10 14.47
CA SER A 332 7.18 -39.00 14.01
C SER A 332 6.56 -37.61 14.16
N MET A 333 5.23 -37.52 14.32
CA MET A 333 4.52 -36.28 14.62
C MET A 333 4.27 -36.13 16.12
N ARG A 334 5.26 -35.61 16.87
CA ARG A 334 5.01 -35.11 18.23
C ARG A 334 4.76 -33.60 18.23
N PRO A 335 3.51 -33.17 18.41
CA PRO A 335 3.17 -32.07 19.30
C PRO A 335 2.86 -32.64 20.69
N SER A 336 3.16 -31.88 21.73
CA SER A 336 3.00 -32.25 23.14
C SER A 336 1.62 -32.87 23.44
N ALA A 337 1.63 -33.98 24.17
CA ALA A 337 0.48 -34.83 24.49
C ALA A 337 -0.62 -34.19 25.38
N GLN A 338 -0.68 -32.86 25.47
CA GLN A 338 -1.68 -32.13 26.27
C GLN A 338 -2.86 -31.59 25.45
N TYR A 339 -2.76 -31.50 24.12
CA TYR A 339 -3.84 -30.94 23.29
C TYR A 339 -4.88 -31.96 22.80
N VAL A 340 -4.52 -33.24 22.66
CA VAL A 340 -5.45 -34.27 22.17
C VAL A 340 -6.53 -34.62 23.20
N THR A 341 -6.23 -34.48 24.49
CA THR A 341 -7.16 -34.83 25.58
C THR A 341 -8.32 -33.84 25.71
N ALA A 342 -8.17 -32.60 25.23
CA ALA A 342 -9.20 -31.57 25.32
C ALA A 342 -10.30 -31.69 24.25
N MET A 343 -9.99 -32.28 23.08
CA MET A 343 -11.00 -32.45 22.01
C MET A 343 -11.97 -33.64 22.24
N LEU A 344 -11.62 -34.61 23.08
CA LEU A 344 -12.43 -35.82 23.28
C LEU A 344 -13.50 -35.69 24.38
N GLN A 345 -13.58 -34.57 25.10
CA GLN A 345 -14.51 -34.43 26.22
C GLN A 345 -15.81 -33.68 25.91
N HIS A 346 -15.99 -33.09 24.72
CA HIS A 346 -17.21 -32.36 24.36
C HIS A 346 -17.76 -32.73 22.98
N LEU A 347 -18.17 -33.99 22.83
CA LEU A 347 -19.12 -34.40 21.80
C LEU A 347 -20.25 -35.19 22.47
N PRO A 348 -21.52 -34.76 22.37
CA PRO A 348 -22.65 -35.69 22.38
C PRO A 348 -22.69 -36.55 21.10
#